data_AF-A0A7C5W110-F1
#
_entry.id   AF-A0A7C5W110-F1
#
_cell.length_a   1.000
_cell.length_b   1.000
_cell.length_c   1.000
_cell.angle_alpha   90.00
_cell.angle_beta   90.00
_cell.angle_gamma   90.00
#
_symmetry.space_group_name_H-M   'P 1'
#
loop_
_entity.id
_entity.type
_entity.pdbx_description
1 polymer ?
#
loop_
_entity_poly.entity_id
_entity_poly.type
_entity_poly.pdbx_seq_one_letter_code
_entity_poly.pdbx_strand_id
1 'polypeptide(L)'
;MVVLAGSLRCGILSICKYLEKYHKVDKEKITILPYLLFEPEKHIHQLENAEKVLIILRNPADRAFSLWKSNLQNGLEWLDFENAIAREQIRFHKLAHKQIKWRYLYFRGGLYSKKVKNLRELMGEDRFSKKVQIIPFDEIMSEKILKKALDIEGATSDVIPQLNKSKIPANSKIQFTVRRIFEIFSEEKIRNTGIKNLLQILCKIVMDLNIKVQDITNLNRIDKLPDTKGIYDFLKHAYKEDIEILSEDFPQFQIWIES
;
A
#
# COMPACT_ATOMS: atom_id res chain seq x y z
N MET A 1 14.61 3.14 18.45
CA MET A 1 14.19 2.68 17.09
C MET A 1 12.69 2.84 16.94
N VAL A 2 12.22 3.44 15.84
CA VAL A 2 10.80 3.58 15.47
C VAL A 2 10.44 2.59 14.38
N VAL A 3 9.31 1.90 14.53
CA VAL A 3 8.73 1.04 13.49
C VAL A 3 7.63 1.81 12.77
N LEU A 4 7.76 1.95 11.45
CA LEU A 4 6.71 2.44 10.56
C LEU A 4 6.04 1.27 9.86
N ALA A 5 4.76 1.08 10.13
CA ALA A 5 3.95 0.02 9.56
C ALA A 5 2.61 0.58 9.06
N GLY A 6 1.85 -0.25 8.37
CA GLY A 6 0.53 0.15 7.90
C GLY A 6 0.02 -0.68 6.74
N SER A 7 -1.12 -0.28 6.22
CA SER A 7 -1.73 -0.94 5.08
C SER A 7 -0.93 -0.68 3.80
N LEU A 8 -0.91 -1.64 2.85
CA LEU A 8 -0.35 -1.35 1.53
C LEU A 8 -1.04 -0.12 0.94
N ARG A 9 -0.26 0.79 0.34
CA ARG A 9 -0.73 2.04 -0.28
C ARG A 9 -1.17 3.15 0.68
N CYS A 10 -0.71 3.11 1.94
CA CYS A 10 -0.83 4.21 2.91
C CYS A 10 0.37 5.17 2.93
N GLY A 11 1.18 5.21 1.87
CA GLY A 11 2.21 6.26 1.72
C GLY A 11 3.43 6.18 2.66
N ILE A 12 3.62 5.12 3.44
CA ILE A 12 4.78 4.95 4.36
C ILE A 12 6.13 5.25 3.69
N LEU A 13 6.34 4.81 2.45
CA LEU A 13 7.60 5.08 1.74
C LEU A 13 7.79 6.58 1.44
N SER A 14 6.70 7.30 1.14
CA SER A 14 6.75 8.75 0.94
C SER A 14 7.04 9.48 2.26
N ILE A 15 6.44 9.01 3.35
CA ILE A 15 6.67 9.53 4.70
C ILE A 15 8.14 9.30 5.10
N CYS A 16 8.68 8.10 4.88
CA CYS A 16 10.10 7.83 5.17
C CYS A 16 11.03 8.76 4.38
N LYS A 17 10.80 8.93 3.07
CA LYS A 17 11.56 9.87 2.24
C LYS A 17 11.45 11.31 2.74
N TYR A 18 10.28 11.72 3.23
CA TYR A 18 10.08 13.03 3.84
C TYR A 18 10.93 13.19 5.13
N LEU A 19 10.85 12.21 6.03
CA LEU A 19 11.60 12.22 7.29
C LEU A 19 13.11 12.25 7.06
N GLU A 20 13.60 11.48 6.10
CA GLU A 20 15.01 11.50 5.67
C GLU A 20 15.45 12.88 5.19
N LYS A 21 14.63 13.50 4.34
CA LYS A 21 14.98 14.76 3.67
C LYS A 21 14.91 15.97 4.61
N TYR A 22 13.89 16.05 5.46
CA TYR A 22 13.55 17.27 6.20
C TYR A 22 13.83 17.19 7.70
N HIS A 23 13.84 15.99 8.27
CA HIS A 23 14.01 15.82 9.71
C HIS A 23 15.33 15.16 10.10
N LYS A 24 16.22 14.90 9.12
CA LYS A 24 17.52 14.23 9.31
C LYS A 24 17.39 12.99 10.21
N VAL A 25 16.24 12.30 10.12
CA VAL A 25 16.05 11.10 10.94
C VAL A 25 16.99 10.05 10.39
N ASP A 26 17.82 9.53 11.27
CA ASP A 26 18.76 8.47 10.94
C ASP A 26 17.98 7.24 10.44
N LYS A 27 18.30 6.80 9.23
CA LYS A 27 17.66 5.62 8.61
C LYS A 27 17.80 4.40 9.49
N GLU A 28 18.91 4.28 10.22
CA GLU A 28 19.16 3.15 11.10
C GLU A 28 18.20 3.10 12.29
N LYS A 29 17.53 4.22 12.57
CA LYS A 29 16.52 4.33 13.63
C LYS A 29 15.09 4.09 13.14
N ILE A 30 14.83 4.00 11.83
CA ILE A 30 13.50 3.72 11.27
C ILE A 30 13.47 2.33 10.62
N THR A 31 12.62 1.46 11.13
CA THR A 31 12.33 0.16 10.50
C THR A 31 10.97 0.21 9.81
N ILE A 32 10.93 -0.04 8.49
CA ILE A 32 9.68 -0.07 7.72
C ILE A 32 9.17 -1.50 7.59
N LEU A 33 7.97 -1.78 8.11
CA LEU A 33 7.33 -3.10 8.08
C LEU A 33 5.96 -3.02 7.35
N PRO A 34 5.95 -3.00 6.00
CA PRO A 34 4.74 -2.77 5.21
C PRO A 34 3.75 -3.95 5.25
N TYR A 35 4.17 -5.10 5.76
CA TYR A 35 3.35 -6.30 5.92
C TYR A 35 3.10 -6.67 7.38
N LEU A 36 3.44 -5.78 8.33
CA LEU A 36 3.34 -6.07 9.76
C LEU A 36 1.97 -6.64 10.15
N LEU A 37 0.90 -6.03 9.66
CA LEU A 37 -0.47 -6.43 10.02
C LEU A 37 -0.88 -7.78 9.42
N PHE A 38 -0.16 -8.32 8.43
CA PHE A 38 -0.47 -9.60 7.82
C PHE A 38 0.22 -10.78 8.53
N GLU A 39 1.44 -10.56 9.02
CA GLU A 39 2.28 -11.59 9.65
C GLU A 39 3.07 -10.97 10.81
N PRO A 40 2.39 -10.44 11.86
CA PRO A 40 3.05 -9.72 12.95
C PRO A 40 4.06 -10.59 13.72
N GLU A 41 3.82 -11.90 13.79
CA GLU A 41 4.70 -12.89 14.42
C GLU A 41 6.11 -12.93 13.81
N LYS A 42 6.24 -12.63 12.52
CA LYS A 42 7.54 -12.59 11.83
C LYS A 42 8.39 -11.39 12.23
N HIS A 43 7.81 -10.46 12.96
CA HIS A 43 8.40 -9.17 13.31
C HIS A 43 8.49 -8.93 14.82
N ILE A 44 8.29 -9.97 15.64
CA ILE A 44 8.19 -9.83 17.09
C ILE A 44 9.45 -9.20 17.70
N HIS A 45 10.64 -9.60 17.26
CA HIS A 45 11.89 -9.01 17.75
C HIS A 45 12.02 -7.52 17.41
N GLN A 46 11.57 -7.09 16.22
CA GLN A 46 11.56 -5.67 15.86
C GLN A 46 10.54 -4.90 16.71
N LEU A 47 9.39 -5.49 17.02
CA LEU A 47 8.35 -4.88 17.86
C LEU A 47 8.78 -4.77 19.33
N GLU A 48 9.46 -5.77 19.86
CA GLU A 48 9.99 -5.78 21.23
C GLU A 48 11.03 -4.67 21.44
N ASN A 49 11.94 -4.52 20.47
CA ASN A 49 13.02 -3.52 20.49
C ASN A 49 12.57 -2.13 20.02
N ALA A 50 11.35 -1.98 19.51
CA ALA A 50 10.83 -0.68 19.12
C ALA A 50 10.54 0.18 20.35
N GLU A 51 10.96 1.44 20.30
CA GLU A 51 10.51 2.48 21.25
C GLU A 51 9.07 2.88 20.92
N LYS A 52 8.75 2.94 19.63
CA LYS A 52 7.44 3.34 19.12
C LYS A 52 7.10 2.59 17.84
N VAL A 53 5.83 2.26 17.66
CA VAL A 53 5.26 1.62 16.47
C VAL A 53 4.15 2.52 15.94
N LEU A 54 4.36 3.14 14.79
CA LEU A 54 3.35 3.94 14.11
C LEU A 54 2.72 3.12 12.98
N ILE A 55 1.41 2.89 13.07
CA ILE A 55 0.63 2.15 12.09
C ILE A 55 -0.28 3.10 11.32
N ILE A 56 -0.09 3.16 10.01
CA ILE A 56 -0.88 4.04 9.14
C ILE A 56 -1.90 3.21 8.36
N LEU A 57 -3.18 3.47 8.61
CA LEU A 57 -4.29 2.79 7.93
C LEU A 57 -4.94 3.76 6.96
N ARG A 58 -5.31 3.29 5.78
CA ARG A 58 -6.03 4.08 4.79
C ARG A 58 -7.46 3.56 4.70
N ASN A 59 -8.44 4.40 4.34
CA ASN A 59 -9.79 3.95 4.08
C ASN A 59 -9.74 2.67 3.20
N PRO A 60 -10.36 1.56 3.63
CA PRO A 60 -10.11 0.26 3.04
C PRO A 60 -10.55 0.16 1.58
N ALA A 61 -11.63 0.86 1.19
CA ALA A 61 -12.09 0.95 -0.20
C ALA A 61 -11.09 1.72 -1.08
N ASP A 62 -10.63 2.89 -0.62
CA ASP A 62 -9.60 3.67 -1.31
C ASP A 62 -8.28 2.91 -1.45
N ARG A 63 -7.93 2.19 -0.39
CA ARG A 63 -6.72 1.38 -0.32
C ARG A 63 -6.80 0.23 -1.34
N ALA A 64 -7.93 -0.47 -1.44
CA ALA A 64 -8.15 -1.52 -2.42
C ALA A 64 -8.01 -0.99 -3.86
N PHE A 65 -8.68 0.13 -4.17
CA PHE A 65 -8.64 0.74 -5.50
C PHE A 65 -7.25 1.29 -5.85
N SER A 66 -6.55 1.91 -4.89
CA SER A 66 -5.17 2.39 -5.05
C SER A 66 -4.20 1.24 -5.31
N LEU A 67 -4.39 0.08 -4.66
CA LEU A 67 -3.58 -1.11 -4.88
C LEU A 67 -3.81 -1.69 -6.28
N TRP A 68 -5.07 -1.82 -6.70
CA TRP A 68 -5.41 -2.28 -8.05
C TRP A 68 -4.80 -1.39 -9.12
N LYS A 69 -4.96 -0.06 -9.04
CA LYS A 69 -4.31 0.89 -9.98
C LYS A 69 -2.79 0.76 -10.00
N SER A 70 -2.18 0.60 -8.82
CA SER A 70 -0.73 0.35 -8.73
C SER A 70 -0.33 -0.95 -9.42
N ASN A 71 -1.12 -2.01 -9.30
CA ASN A 71 -0.82 -3.27 -9.98
C ASN A 71 -1.00 -3.16 -11.49
N LEU A 72 -2.02 -2.44 -11.98
CA LEU A 72 -2.15 -2.12 -13.40
C LEU A 72 -0.91 -1.39 -13.91
N GLN A 73 -0.51 -0.29 -13.24
CA GLN A 73 0.66 0.51 -13.60
C GLN A 73 1.93 -0.33 -13.70
N ASN A 74 2.13 -1.26 -12.76
CA ASN A 74 3.33 -2.09 -12.69
C ASN A 74 3.27 -3.34 -13.59
N GLY A 75 2.18 -3.55 -14.34
CA GLY A 75 1.96 -4.73 -15.18
C GLY A 75 1.74 -6.03 -14.39
N LEU A 76 1.27 -5.92 -13.13
CA LEU A 76 0.96 -7.07 -12.27
C LEU A 76 -0.50 -7.49 -12.36
N GLU A 77 -1.35 -6.60 -12.86
CA GLU A 77 -2.77 -6.84 -13.06
C GLU A 77 -3.16 -6.38 -14.47
N TRP A 78 -4.16 -7.03 -15.04
CA TRP A 78 -4.79 -6.60 -16.30
C TRP A 78 -6.31 -6.66 -16.28
N LEU A 79 -6.88 -7.30 -15.26
CA LEU A 79 -8.32 -7.37 -15.06
C LEU A 79 -8.87 -6.02 -14.60
N ASP A 80 -10.14 -5.76 -14.91
CA ASP A 80 -10.90 -4.72 -14.22
C ASP A 80 -11.01 -5.01 -12.71
N PHE A 81 -11.47 -4.02 -11.96
CA PHE A 81 -11.42 -4.08 -10.50
C PHE A 81 -12.34 -5.18 -9.93
N GLU A 82 -13.53 -5.34 -10.50
CA GLU A 82 -14.49 -6.37 -10.11
C GLU A 82 -13.90 -7.78 -10.27
N ASN A 83 -13.41 -8.09 -11.47
CA ASN A 83 -12.79 -9.36 -11.77
C ASN A 83 -11.50 -9.58 -10.95
N ALA A 84 -10.77 -8.52 -10.64
CA ALA A 84 -9.58 -8.59 -9.80
C ALA A 84 -9.92 -8.99 -8.35
N ILE A 85 -11.01 -8.43 -7.77
CA ILE A 85 -11.54 -8.81 -6.46
C ILE A 85 -12.08 -10.24 -6.50
N ALA A 86 -12.89 -10.60 -7.48
CA ALA A 86 -13.47 -11.93 -7.61
C ALA A 86 -12.37 -13.03 -7.67
N ARG A 87 -11.22 -12.72 -8.27
CA ARG A 87 -10.07 -13.65 -8.32
C ARG A 87 -9.16 -13.62 -7.10
N GLU A 88 -9.36 -12.72 -6.15
CA GLU A 88 -8.52 -12.61 -4.95
C GLU A 88 -8.46 -13.93 -4.18
N GLN A 89 -9.62 -14.55 -3.95
CA GLN A 89 -9.73 -15.83 -3.22
C GLN A 89 -8.84 -16.89 -3.87
N ILE A 90 -8.96 -17.06 -5.18
CA ILE A 90 -8.22 -18.07 -5.95
C ILE A 90 -6.71 -17.77 -5.91
N ARG A 91 -6.33 -16.51 -6.09
CA ARG A 91 -4.92 -16.07 -6.07
C ARG A 91 -4.31 -16.27 -4.68
N PHE A 92 -5.04 -15.97 -3.63
CA PHE A 92 -4.56 -16.11 -2.26
C PHE A 92 -4.13 -17.55 -1.96
N HIS A 93 -4.95 -18.53 -2.34
CA HIS A 93 -4.62 -19.95 -2.16
C HIS A 93 -3.47 -20.38 -3.06
N LYS A 94 -3.48 -20.00 -4.35
CA LYS A 94 -2.41 -20.37 -5.30
C LYS A 94 -1.05 -19.76 -4.95
N LEU A 95 -1.04 -18.60 -4.30
CA LEU A 95 0.19 -17.86 -3.95
C LEU A 95 0.52 -17.96 -2.45
N ALA A 96 -0.10 -18.88 -1.69
CA ALA A 96 -0.02 -18.91 -0.24
C ALA A 96 1.42 -18.86 0.32
N HIS A 97 2.38 -19.48 -0.38
CA HIS A 97 3.79 -19.53 0.01
C HIS A 97 4.65 -18.37 -0.51
N LYS A 98 4.08 -17.42 -1.28
CA LYS A 98 4.83 -16.32 -1.91
C LYS A 98 4.40 -14.99 -1.31
N GLN A 99 5.37 -14.16 -0.90
CA GLN A 99 5.09 -12.80 -0.40
C GLN A 99 4.34 -11.92 -1.43
N ILE A 100 4.44 -12.24 -2.72
CA ILE A 100 3.69 -11.53 -3.78
C ILE A 100 2.17 -11.62 -3.59
N LYS A 101 1.65 -12.60 -2.81
CA LYS A 101 0.22 -12.75 -2.53
C LYS A 101 -0.40 -11.48 -1.95
N TRP A 102 0.34 -10.74 -1.12
CA TRP A 102 -0.12 -9.51 -0.48
C TRP A 102 -0.48 -8.42 -1.48
N ARG A 103 0.13 -8.44 -2.67
CA ARG A 103 -0.16 -7.48 -3.74
C ARG A 103 -1.54 -7.66 -4.35
N TYR A 104 -2.17 -8.82 -4.18
CA TYR A 104 -3.49 -9.13 -4.73
C TYR A 104 -4.59 -9.17 -3.67
N LEU A 105 -4.29 -8.79 -2.43
CA LEU A 105 -5.29 -8.67 -1.36
C LEU A 105 -5.99 -7.32 -1.44
N TYR A 106 -6.86 -7.15 -2.42
CA TYR A 106 -7.66 -5.95 -2.60
C TYR A 106 -8.69 -5.82 -1.48
N PHE A 107 -9.51 -6.84 -1.26
CA PHE A 107 -10.54 -6.89 -0.23
C PHE A 107 -9.96 -7.23 1.16
N ARG A 108 -9.36 -8.42 1.32
CA ARG A 108 -8.92 -8.93 2.64
C ARG A 108 -7.87 -8.06 3.29
N GLY A 109 -7.10 -7.32 2.48
CA GLY A 109 -6.10 -6.40 3.00
C GLY A 109 -6.69 -5.22 3.77
N GLY A 110 -7.96 -4.88 3.54
CA GLY A 110 -8.70 -3.81 4.22
C GLY A 110 -9.39 -4.20 5.52
N LEU A 111 -9.46 -5.49 5.86
CA LEU A 111 -10.08 -5.97 7.12
C LEU A 111 -9.12 -5.73 8.31
N TYR A 112 -9.17 -4.56 8.93
CA TYR A 112 -8.20 -4.09 9.91
C TYR A 112 -8.50 -4.58 11.32
N SER A 113 -9.77 -4.66 11.74
CA SER A 113 -10.14 -4.95 13.13
C SER A 113 -9.41 -6.19 13.67
N LYS A 114 -9.54 -7.32 12.97
CA LYS A 114 -8.90 -8.59 13.31
C LYS A 114 -7.38 -8.51 13.31
N LYS A 115 -6.77 -7.78 12.36
CA LYS A 115 -5.31 -7.66 12.28
C LYS A 115 -4.74 -6.85 13.45
N VAL A 116 -5.43 -5.78 13.82
CA VAL A 116 -5.06 -4.93 14.96
C VAL A 116 -5.25 -5.70 16.26
N LYS A 117 -6.36 -6.42 16.41
CA LYS A 117 -6.61 -7.31 17.55
C LYS A 117 -5.50 -8.37 17.70
N ASN A 118 -5.15 -9.07 16.63
CA ASN A 118 -4.08 -10.05 16.64
C ASN A 118 -2.73 -9.44 17.05
N LEU A 119 -2.41 -8.24 16.57
CA LEU A 119 -1.19 -7.52 16.95
C LEU A 119 -1.20 -7.15 18.44
N ARG A 120 -2.34 -6.68 18.95
CA ARG A 120 -2.55 -6.35 20.38
C ARG A 120 -2.37 -7.59 21.25
N GLU A 121 -2.97 -8.71 20.88
CA GLU A 121 -2.83 -10.00 21.58
C GLU A 121 -1.37 -10.48 21.58
N LEU A 122 -0.69 -10.41 20.44
CA LEU A 122 0.72 -10.79 20.32
C LEU A 122 1.64 -9.92 21.19
N MET A 123 1.42 -8.60 21.18
CA MET A 123 2.24 -7.67 21.94
C MET A 123 1.86 -7.65 23.42
N GLY A 124 0.65 -8.04 23.79
CA GLY A 124 0.09 -7.82 25.12
C GLY A 124 -0.34 -6.36 25.33
N GLU A 125 -1.41 -6.17 26.11
CA GLU A 125 -2.10 -4.89 26.27
C GLU A 125 -1.19 -3.74 26.72
N ASP A 126 -0.34 -3.99 27.73
CA ASP A 126 0.56 -2.97 28.28
C ASP A 126 1.56 -2.45 27.25
N ARG A 127 2.17 -3.35 26.46
CA ARG A 127 3.13 -2.94 25.43
C ARG A 127 2.43 -2.31 24.24
N PHE A 128 1.28 -2.83 23.85
CA PHE A 128 0.50 -2.30 22.74
C PHE A 128 0.07 -0.84 23.03
N SER A 129 -0.57 -0.60 24.18
CA SER A 129 -1.04 0.73 24.57
C SER A 129 0.08 1.77 24.73
N LYS A 130 1.27 1.36 25.22
CA LYS A 130 2.41 2.26 25.39
C LYS A 130 3.17 2.57 24.10
N LYS A 131 3.30 1.58 23.20
CA LYS A 131 4.19 1.69 22.04
C LYS A 131 3.46 1.92 20.71
N VAL A 132 2.22 1.48 20.58
CA VAL A 132 1.51 1.46 19.29
C VAL A 132 0.59 2.66 19.14
N GLN A 133 0.79 3.42 18.06
CA GLN A 133 -0.11 4.47 17.64
C GLN A 133 -0.68 4.12 16.26
N ILE A 134 -2.01 4.12 16.12
CA ILE A 134 -2.68 3.84 14.85
C ILE A 134 -3.36 5.11 14.35
N ILE A 135 -3.04 5.56 13.14
CA ILE A 135 -3.49 6.84 12.59
C ILE A 135 -4.09 6.65 11.20
N PRO A 136 -5.25 7.28 10.91
CA PRO A 136 -5.78 7.40 9.56
C PRO A 136 -4.77 8.08 8.63
N PHE A 137 -4.69 7.57 7.42
CA PHE A 137 -3.81 8.08 6.38
C PHE A 137 -4.15 9.53 6.05
N ASP A 138 -5.42 9.88 6.04
CA ASP A 138 -5.86 11.23 5.69
C ASP A 138 -5.43 12.25 6.75
N GLU A 139 -5.30 11.82 8.02
CA GLU A 139 -4.77 12.64 9.11
C GLU A 139 -3.25 12.76 9.10
N ILE A 140 -2.53 11.66 8.84
CA ILE A 140 -1.05 11.68 8.87
C ILE A 140 -0.45 12.58 7.77
N MET A 141 -1.25 12.93 6.77
CA MET A 141 -0.88 13.92 5.76
C MET A 141 -0.72 15.35 6.32
N SER A 142 -1.13 15.60 7.56
CA SER A 142 -0.78 16.81 8.29
C SER A 142 0.59 16.68 8.96
N GLU A 143 1.54 17.56 8.60
CA GLU A 143 2.89 17.58 9.17
C GLU A 143 2.86 17.65 10.70
N LYS A 144 1.95 18.46 11.26
CA LYS A 144 1.74 18.58 12.71
C LYS A 144 1.42 17.22 13.37
N ILE A 145 0.60 16.40 12.71
CA ILE A 145 0.18 15.09 13.23
C ILE A 145 1.36 14.12 13.10
N LEU A 146 2.07 14.12 11.97
CA LEU A 146 3.25 13.29 11.76
C LEU A 146 4.37 13.58 12.77
N LYS A 147 4.68 14.86 13.02
CA LYS A 147 5.67 15.27 14.02
C LYS A 147 5.29 14.81 15.42
N LYS A 148 4.04 15.06 15.82
CA LYS A 148 3.51 14.59 17.11
C LYS A 148 3.55 13.06 17.22
N ALA A 149 3.21 12.35 16.14
CA ALA A 149 3.23 10.90 16.10
C ALA A 149 4.64 10.31 16.15
N LEU A 150 5.68 11.07 15.81
CA LEU A 150 7.07 10.61 15.82
C LEU A 150 7.94 11.27 16.89
N ASP A 151 7.37 12.18 17.68
CA ASP A 151 8.08 12.97 18.68
C ASP A 151 9.28 13.75 18.10
N ILE A 152 9.05 14.41 16.96
CA ILE A 152 10.08 15.16 16.22
C ILE A 152 9.86 16.67 16.41
N GLU A 153 10.87 17.36 16.93
CA GLU A 153 10.92 18.83 17.02
C GLU A 153 11.68 19.46 15.82
N GLY A 154 11.33 20.69 15.41
CA GLY A 154 12.11 21.48 14.42
C GLY A 154 11.33 22.11 13.24
N ALA A 155 11.99 23.09 12.59
CA ALA A 155 11.45 24.01 11.56
C ALA A 155 11.23 23.38 10.16
N THR A 156 10.51 24.13 9.32
CA THR A 156 9.45 23.73 8.38
C THR A 156 9.85 23.39 6.94
N SER A 157 9.09 22.48 6.34
CA SER A 157 8.56 22.68 4.98
C SER A 157 7.09 22.25 4.97
N ASP A 158 6.17 23.17 4.64
CA ASP A 158 4.71 22.97 4.75
C ASP A 158 4.12 21.90 3.82
N VAL A 159 4.95 21.13 3.11
CA VAL A 159 4.50 20.22 2.07
C VAL A 159 5.07 18.83 2.33
N ILE A 160 4.24 17.97 2.92
CA ILE A 160 4.46 16.52 2.81
C ILE A 160 4.47 16.19 1.31
N PRO A 161 5.47 15.46 0.80
CA PRO A 161 5.60 15.17 -0.61
C PRO A 161 4.30 14.57 -1.13
N GLN A 162 3.79 15.16 -2.21
CA GLN A 162 2.61 14.63 -2.88
C GLN A 162 2.84 13.14 -3.14
N LEU A 163 1.88 12.35 -2.70
CA LEU A 163 1.89 10.93 -2.98
C LEU A 163 1.73 10.76 -4.48
N ASN A 164 2.68 10.06 -5.10
CA ASN A 164 2.57 9.71 -6.49
C ASN A 164 1.27 8.93 -6.72
N LYS A 165 0.29 9.60 -7.32
CA LYS A 165 -0.95 8.96 -7.74
C LYS A 165 -0.60 7.93 -8.80
N SER A 166 -1.05 6.69 -8.60
CA SER A 166 -0.85 5.66 -9.60
C SER A 166 -1.61 6.00 -10.87
N LYS A 167 -0.93 5.81 -12.00
CA LYS A 167 -1.47 6.04 -13.34
C LYS A 167 -1.97 4.73 -13.92
N ILE A 168 -3.06 4.78 -14.67
CA ILE A 168 -3.59 3.62 -15.37
C ILE A 168 -2.91 3.55 -16.74
N PRO A 169 -2.38 2.40 -17.19
CA PRO A 169 -1.82 2.28 -18.54
C PRO A 169 -2.93 2.36 -19.58
N ALA A 170 -2.62 2.85 -20.79
CA ALA A 170 -3.58 2.92 -21.89
C ALA A 170 -4.12 1.52 -22.28
N ASN A 171 -3.27 0.50 -22.16
CA ASN A 171 -3.66 -0.90 -22.29
C ASN A 171 -3.04 -1.77 -21.19
N SER A 172 -3.87 -2.23 -20.26
CA SER A 172 -3.44 -3.06 -19.13
C SER A 172 -2.91 -4.43 -19.54
N LYS A 173 -3.44 -5.04 -20.62
CA LYS A 173 -2.95 -6.32 -21.14
C LYS A 173 -1.55 -6.18 -21.74
N ILE A 174 -1.29 -5.12 -22.50
CA ILE A 174 0.06 -4.82 -23.02
C ILE A 174 1.02 -4.60 -21.84
N GLN A 175 0.62 -3.80 -20.86
CA GLN A 175 1.42 -3.56 -19.66
C GLN A 175 1.80 -4.87 -18.97
N PHE A 176 0.82 -5.75 -18.79
CA PHE A 176 1.00 -7.06 -18.17
C PHE A 176 1.91 -7.97 -19.00
N THR A 177 1.67 -8.11 -20.30
CA THR A 177 2.47 -8.98 -21.18
C THR A 177 3.93 -8.50 -21.24
N VAL A 178 4.17 -7.21 -21.41
CA VAL A 178 5.52 -6.64 -21.43
C VAL A 178 6.22 -6.84 -20.08
N ARG A 179 5.49 -6.70 -18.97
CA ARG A 179 6.02 -7.01 -17.63
C ARG A 179 6.44 -8.48 -17.51
N ARG A 180 5.66 -9.42 -18.02
CA ARG A 180 6.00 -10.85 -18.01
C ARG A 180 7.26 -11.14 -18.84
N ILE A 181 7.39 -10.51 -20.00
CA ILE A 181 8.59 -10.58 -20.83
C ILE A 181 9.81 -10.01 -20.08
N PHE A 182 9.65 -8.85 -19.44
CA PHE A 182 10.69 -8.23 -18.62
C PHE A 182 11.17 -9.15 -17.48
N GLU A 183 10.23 -9.85 -16.81
CA GLU A 183 10.55 -10.80 -15.73
C GLU A 183 11.36 -12.00 -16.24
N ILE A 184 10.96 -12.58 -17.38
CA ILE A 184 11.71 -13.67 -18.04
C ILE A 184 13.15 -13.22 -18.32
N PHE A 185 13.31 -12.02 -18.85
CA PHE A 185 14.63 -11.43 -19.09
C PHE A 185 15.32 -10.92 -17.84
N SER A 186 14.72 -10.97 -16.66
CA SER A 186 15.38 -10.59 -15.40
C SER A 186 15.97 -11.81 -14.69
N GLU A 187 15.44 -13.02 -14.95
CA GLU A 187 15.93 -14.24 -14.34
C GLU A 187 17.41 -14.52 -14.64
N GLU A 188 18.14 -14.98 -13.63
CA GLU A 188 19.61 -15.17 -13.66
C GLU A 188 20.07 -16.26 -14.64
N LYS A 189 19.15 -17.11 -15.12
CA LYS A 189 19.47 -18.28 -15.94
C LYS A 189 19.85 -17.95 -17.40
N ILE A 190 19.66 -16.72 -17.87
CA ILE A 190 19.97 -16.31 -19.25
C ILE A 190 21.39 -15.74 -19.32
N ARG A 191 22.30 -16.47 -20.00
CA ARG A 191 23.76 -16.26 -20.02
C ARG A 191 24.29 -15.09 -20.89
N ASN A 192 23.45 -14.27 -21.51
CA ASN A 192 23.88 -13.18 -22.42
C ASN A 192 23.55 -11.79 -21.86
N THR A 193 24.52 -11.14 -21.21
CA THR A 193 24.34 -9.89 -20.44
C THR A 193 24.00 -8.66 -21.28
N GLY A 194 24.55 -8.51 -22.50
CA GLY A 194 24.34 -7.33 -23.35
C GLY A 194 22.92 -7.22 -23.93
N ILE A 195 22.45 -8.26 -24.62
CA ILE A 195 21.10 -8.31 -25.21
C ILE A 195 20.01 -8.27 -24.13
N LYS A 196 20.25 -8.94 -23.00
CA LYS A 196 19.36 -8.93 -21.83
C LYS A 196 19.10 -7.50 -21.34
N ASN A 197 20.16 -6.71 -21.16
CA ASN A 197 20.04 -5.33 -20.69
C ASN A 197 19.28 -4.46 -21.69
N LEU A 198 19.55 -4.60 -22.99
CA LEU A 198 18.83 -3.87 -24.03
C LEU A 198 17.33 -4.20 -24.03
N LEU A 199 16.97 -5.49 -23.98
CA LEU A 199 15.56 -5.92 -23.94
C LEU A 199 14.85 -5.44 -22.67
N GLN A 200 15.51 -5.44 -21.52
CA GLN A 200 14.97 -4.89 -20.28
C GLN A 200 14.70 -3.38 -20.39
N ILE A 201 15.62 -2.62 -21.00
CA ILE A 201 15.45 -1.19 -21.25
C ILE A 201 14.26 -0.97 -22.20
N LEU A 202 14.17 -1.72 -23.29
CA LEU A 202 13.06 -1.63 -24.24
C LEU A 202 11.72 -1.93 -23.57
N CYS A 203 11.63 -2.98 -22.74
CA CYS A 203 10.41 -3.28 -22.00
C CYS A 203 10.00 -2.12 -21.07
N LYS A 204 10.96 -1.50 -20.37
CA LYS A 204 10.70 -0.31 -19.53
C LYS A 204 10.19 0.86 -20.37
N ILE A 205 10.82 1.15 -21.51
CA ILE A 205 10.38 2.22 -22.42
C ILE A 205 8.95 1.97 -22.89
N VAL A 206 8.61 0.76 -23.32
CA VAL A 206 7.26 0.41 -23.77
C VAL A 206 6.24 0.58 -22.64
N MET A 207 6.55 0.11 -21.44
CA MET A 207 5.69 0.28 -20.26
C MET A 207 5.48 1.76 -19.90
N ASP A 208 6.54 2.58 -19.95
CA ASP A 208 6.46 4.01 -19.64
C ASP A 208 5.68 4.77 -20.71
N LEU A 209 5.86 4.42 -21.99
CA LEU A 209 5.08 4.99 -23.09
C LEU A 209 3.59 4.63 -22.96
N ASN A 210 3.26 3.39 -22.62
CA ASN A 210 1.87 2.96 -22.41
C ASN A 210 1.17 3.74 -21.27
N ILE A 211 1.93 4.16 -20.24
CA ILE A 211 1.42 5.05 -19.20
C ILE A 211 1.29 6.50 -19.71
N LYS A 212 2.31 7.03 -20.40
CA LYS A 212 2.30 8.41 -20.91
C LYS A 212 1.24 8.66 -21.99
N VAL A 213 0.97 7.69 -22.86
CA VAL A 213 -0.08 7.78 -23.88
C VAL A 213 -1.44 8.00 -23.23
N GLN A 214 -1.70 7.35 -22.09
CA GLN A 214 -2.94 7.59 -21.34
C GLN A 214 -3.04 9.03 -20.84
N ASP A 215 -1.93 9.63 -20.36
CA ASP A 215 -1.91 11.02 -19.91
C ASP A 215 -2.15 12.02 -21.06
N ILE A 216 -1.53 11.78 -22.23
CA ILE A 216 -1.60 12.69 -23.39
C ILE A 216 -2.98 12.64 -24.05
N THR A 217 -3.54 11.44 -24.18
CA THR A 217 -4.77 11.27 -24.97
C THR A 217 -6.01 11.81 -24.29
N ASN A 218 -5.93 12.25 -23.01
CA ASN A 218 -7.08 12.70 -22.22
C ASN A 218 -8.29 11.77 -22.38
N LEU A 219 -8.04 10.49 -22.64
CA LEU A 219 -9.05 9.46 -22.70
C LEU A 219 -9.48 9.25 -21.24
N ASN A 220 -10.35 10.16 -20.76
CA ASN A 220 -11.08 10.13 -19.51
C ASN A 220 -11.90 8.84 -19.46
N ARG A 221 -11.21 7.72 -19.24
CA ARG A 221 -11.80 6.41 -19.04
C ARG A 221 -11.99 6.12 -17.57
N ILE A 222 -11.74 7.06 -16.65
CA ILE A 222 -12.26 6.91 -15.29
C ILE A 222 -13.79 6.87 -15.34
N ASP A 223 -14.42 7.69 -16.20
CA ASP A 223 -15.87 7.69 -16.44
C ASP A 223 -16.35 6.52 -17.34
N LYS A 224 -15.44 5.69 -17.84
CA LYS A 224 -15.74 4.49 -18.64
C LYS A 224 -15.15 3.19 -18.06
N LEU A 225 -14.58 3.23 -16.86
CA LEU A 225 -14.35 2.00 -16.12
C LEU A 225 -15.74 1.51 -15.71
N PRO A 226 -16.15 0.29 -16.11
CA PRO A 226 -17.48 -0.22 -15.80
C PRO A 226 -17.70 -0.13 -14.28
N ASP A 227 -18.78 0.57 -13.93
CA ASP A 227 -19.32 0.84 -12.60
C ASP A 227 -18.33 0.79 -11.42
N THR A 228 -17.24 1.58 -11.49
CA THR A 228 -16.32 1.69 -10.34
C THR A 228 -17.00 2.30 -9.12
N LYS A 229 -18.09 3.06 -9.33
CA LYS A 229 -18.88 3.64 -8.24
C LYS A 229 -19.63 2.55 -7.48
N GLY A 230 -20.38 1.69 -8.16
CA GLY A 230 -21.10 0.57 -7.54
C GLY A 230 -20.18 -0.38 -6.78
N ILE A 231 -19.01 -0.72 -7.35
CA ILE A 231 -18.02 -1.58 -6.65
C ILE A 231 -17.43 -0.86 -5.44
N TYR A 232 -17.17 0.43 -5.54
CA TYR A 232 -16.62 1.21 -4.43
C TYR A 232 -17.64 1.35 -3.29
N ASP A 233 -18.90 1.62 -3.61
CA ASP A 233 -20.02 1.66 -2.66
C ASP A 233 -20.24 0.27 -2.03
N PHE A 234 -20.14 -0.80 -2.82
CA PHE A 234 -20.14 -2.18 -2.32
C PHE A 234 -19.00 -2.41 -1.31
N LEU A 235 -17.78 -1.96 -1.61
CA LEU A 235 -16.65 -2.11 -0.68
C LEU A 235 -16.88 -1.33 0.61
N LYS A 236 -17.36 -0.09 0.53
CA LYS A 236 -17.71 0.70 1.72
C LYS A 236 -18.71 -0.05 2.60
N HIS A 237 -19.77 -0.58 2.00
CA HIS A 237 -20.74 -1.39 2.72
C HIS A 237 -20.10 -2.65 3.32
N ALA A 238 -19.30 -3.38 2.55
CA ALA A 238 -18.66 -4.62 2.97
C ALA A 238 -17.60 -4.43 4.08
N TYR A 239 -17.01 -3.24 4.21
CA TYR A 239 -16.08 -2.92 5.29
C TYR A 239 -16.74 -2.28 6.52
N LYS A 240 -18.01 -1.88 6.43
CA LYS A 240 -18.67 -1.10 7.47
C LYS A 240 -18.53 -1.72 8.85
N GLU A 241 -18.88 -3.00 8.99
CA GLU A 241 -18.79 -3.73 10.26
C GLU A 241 -17.35 -3.81 10.79
N ASP A 242 -16.36 -4.07 9.92
CA ASP A 242 -14.95 -4.13 10.33
C ASP A 242 -14.44 -2.77 10.82
N ILE A 243 -14.89 -1.67 10.22
CA ILE A 243 -14.54 -0.31 10.65
C ILE A 243 -15.30 0.09 11.90
N GLU A 244 -16.55 -0.33 12.09
CA GLU A 244 -17.30 -0.12 13.33
C GLU A 244 -16.55 -0.76 14.51
N ILE A 245 -16.17 -2.04 14.38
CA ILE A 245 -15.37 -2.75 15.39
C ILE A 245 -14.02 -2.05 15.64
N LEU A 246 -13.33 -1.62 14.58
CA LEU A 246 -12.07 -0.89 14.74
C LEU A 246 -12.28 0.44 15.48
N SER A 247 -13.40 1.11 15.26
CA SER A 247 -13.69 2.44 15.81
C SER A 247 -14.06 2.41 17.29
N GLU A 248 -14.47 1.25 17.83
CA GLU A 248 -14.68 1.06 19.27
C GLU A 248 -13.40 1.35 20.08
N ASP A 249 -12.25 0.89 19.59
CA ASP A 249 -10.95 1.14 20.21
C ASP A 249 -10.25 2.40 19.68
N PHE A 250 -10.62 2.85 18.48
CA PHE A 250 -9.95 3.92 17.75
C PHE A 250 -10.98 4.87 17.09
N PRO A 251 -11.63 5.76 17.86
CA PRO A 251 -12.76 6.57 17.40
C PRO A 251 -12.48 7.43 16.16
N GLN A 252 -11.22 7.77 15.89
CA GLN A 252 -10.82 8.53 14.71
C GLN A 252 -11.15 7.83 13.37
N PHE A 253 -11.41 6.52 13.37
CA PHE A 253 -11.81 5.79 12.15
C PHE A 253 -13.31 5.89 11.84
N GLN A 254 -14.12 6.47 12.72
CA GLN A 254 -15.58 6.63 12.51
C GLN A 254 -15.90 7.42 11.23
N ILE A 255 -15.03 8.38 10.87
CA ILE A 255 -15.16 9.18 9.64
C ILE A 255 -15.22 8.33 8.36
N TRP A 256 -14.67 7.11 8.37
CA TRP A 256 -14.72 6.21 7.20
C TRP A 256 -16.06 5.51 7.01
N ILE A 257 -16.93 5.51 8.02
CA ILE A 257 -18.30 4.98 7.93
C ILE A 257 -19.22 6.04 7.32
N GLU A 258 -18.95 7.32 7.60
CA GLU A 258 -19.77 8.47 7.20
C GLU A 258 -19.43 9.00 5.80
N SER A 259 -18.25 8.65 5.26
CA SER A 259 -17.72 9.17 3.98
C SER A 259 -18.06 8.30 2.78
#